data_AF-A0A2N6E320-F1
#
_entry.id   AF-A0A2N6E320-F1
#
_cell.length_a   1.000
_cell.length_b   1.000
_cell.length_c   1.000
_cell.angle_alpha   90.00
_cell.angle_beta   90.00
_cell.angle_gamma   90.00
#
_symmetry.space_group_name_H-M   'P 1'
#
loop_
_entity.id
_entity.type
_entity.pdbx_description
1 polymer ?
#
loop_
_entity_poly.entity_id
_entity_poly.type
_entity_poly.pdbx_seq_one_letter_code
_entity_poly.pdbx_strand_id
1 'polypeptide(L)' 'HLPERLAEILALLRDIGLEPKRLRMVHSRIGEEASLLLLEARRDGRPGLKVESPLFIYRGGGEYSAEVRKIYGD' A
#
# COMPACT_ATOMS: atom_id res chain seq x y z
N HIS A 1 -5.48 3.22 -4.73
CA HIS A 1 -6.72 2.54 -5.15
C HIS A 1 -7.44 1.96 -3.95
N LEU A 2 -8.76 1.75 -4.08
CA LEU A 2 -9.55 1.06 -3.07
C LEU A 2 -9.06 -0.40 -2.92
N PRO A 3 -8.86 -0.90 -1.69
CA PRO A 3 -8.24 -2.22 -1.44
C PRO A 3 -8.99 -3.43 -2.00
N GLU A 4 -10.32 -3.37 -2.14
CA GLU A 4 -11.11 -4.48 -2.64
C GLU A 4 -10.77 -4.89 -4.09
N ARG A 5 -10.17 -3.97 -4.86
CA ARG A 5 -9.73 -4.23 -6.24
C ARG A 5 -8.30 -4.77 -6.35
N LEU A 6 -7.62 -5.06 -5.23
CA LEU A 6 -6.22 -5.50 -5.24
C LEU A 6 -6.01 -6.73 -6.14
N ALA A 7 -6.87 -7.74 -6.05
CA ALA A 7 -6.74 -8.96 -6.86
C ALA A 7 -6.82 -8.66 -8.38
N GLU A 8 -7.78 -7.83 -8.78
CA GLU A 8 -7.95 -7.39 -10.17
C GLU A 8 -6.72 -6.60 -10.66
N ILE A 9 -6.23 -5.65 -9.84
CA ILE A 9 -5.06 -4.83 -10.16
C ILE A 9 -3.81 -5.72 -10.35
N LEU A 10 -3.56 -6.68 -9.46
CA LEU A 10 -2.42 -7.58 -9.57
C LEU A 10 -2.48 -8.45 -10.84
N ALA A 11 -3.68 -8.91 -11.21
CA ALA A 11 -3.88 -9.67 -12.44
C ALA A 11 -3.60 -8.79 -13.68
N LEU A 12 -4.18 -7.59 -13.74
CA LEU A 12 -4.01 -6.65 -14.85
C LEU A 12 -2.56 -6.23 -15.04
N LEU A 13 -1.85 -5.94 -13.95
CA LEU A 13 -0.42 -5.58 -14.03
C LEU A 13 0.39 -6.68 -14.71
N ARG A 14 0.20 -7.93 -14.30
CA ARG A 14 0.91 -9.08 -14.89
C ARG A 14 0.54 -9.29 -16.36
N ASP A 15 -0.74 -9.12 -16.71
CA ASP A 15 -1.23 -9.25 -18.09
C ASP A 15 -0.55 -8.24 -19.04
N ILE A 16 -0.27 -7.02 -18.57
CA ILE A 16 0.39 -5.97 -19.36
C ILE A 16 1.93 -5.94 -19.23
N GLY A 17 2.52 -6.98 -18.63
CA GLY A 17 3.98 -7.13 -18.47
C GLY A 17 4.58 -6.26 -17.35
N LEU A 18 3.77 -5.79 -16.40
CA LEU A 18 4.21 -5.14 -15.18
C LEU A 18 4.19 -6.12 -14.01
N GLU A 19 5.36 -6.47 -13.48
CA GLU A 19 5.43 -7.35 -12.30
C GLU A 19 5.24 -6.52 -11.02
N PRO A 20 4.25 -6.83 -10.16
CA PRO A 20 4.10 -6.20 -8.86
C PRO A 20 5.34 -6.45 -7.98
N LYS A 21 5.96 -5.39 -7.47
CA LYS A 21 7.21 -5.48 -6.70
C LYS A 21 7.04 -5.12 -5.24
N ARG A 22 6.19 -4.16 -4.92
CA ARG A 22 6.03 -3.66 -3.54
C ARG A 22 4.58 -3.29 -3.27
N LEU A 23 4.03 -3.85 -2.20
CA LEU A 23 2.67 -3.56 -1.73
C LEU A 23 2.74 -3.04 -0.30
N ARG A 24 2.01 -1.96 -0.02
CA ARG A 24 1.82 -1.44 1.33
C ARG A 24 0.34 -1.09 1.55
N MET A 25 -0.26 -1.70 2.56
CA MET A 25 -1.64 -1.38 2.96
C MET A 25 -1.66 -0.11 3.81
N VAL A 26 -2.66 0.72 3.61
CA VAL A 26 -2.86 1.97 4.34
C VAL A 26 -4.19 1.88 5.09
N HIS A 27 -4.11 2.07 6.39
CA HIS A 27 -5.22 1.99 7.31
C HIS A 27 -5.38 3.34 8.00
N SER A 28 -6.63 3.75 8.24
CA SER A 28 -6.89 4.97 9.00
C SER A 28 -6.38 4.83 10.45
N ARG A 29 -6.70 3.73 11.13
CA ARG A 29 -6.19 3.38 12.48
C ARG A 29 -5.88 1.90 12.61
N ILE A 30 -5.22 1.54 13.72
CA ILE A 30 -4.98 0.13 14.07
C ILE A 30 -6.30 -0.57 14.31
N GLY A 31 -6.47 -1.75 13.70
CA GLY A 31 -7.69 -2.57 13.81
C GLY A 31 -8.79 -2.21 12.81
N GLU A 32 -8.66 -1.11 12.07
CA GLU A 32 -9.57 -0.76 10.99
C GLU A 32 -9.14 -1.44 9.67
N GLU A 33 -10.10 -1.67 8.77
CA GLU A 33 -9.82 -2.17 7.43
C GLU A 33 -8.92 -1.19 6.64
N ALA A 34 -8.23 -1.71 5.63
CA ALA A 34 -7.44 -0.86 4.77
C ALA A 34 -8.37 0.06 3.96
N SER A 35 -8.05 1.34 3.87
CA SER A 35 -8.78 2.33 3.06
C SER A 35 -8.07 2.63 1.73
N LEU A 36 -6.76 2.33 1.67
CA LEU A 36 -5.93 2.57 0.50
C LEU A 36 -4.82 1.51 0.43
N LEU A 37 -4.31 1.28 -0.77
CA LEU A 37 -3.06 0.56 -1.01
C LEU A 37 -2.08 1.41 -1.81
N LEU A 38 -0.80 1.23 -1.52
CA LEU A 38 0.33 1.69 -2.33
C LEU A 38 0.91 0.48 -3.03
N LEU A 39 1.07 0.58 -4.35
CA LEU A 39 1.56 -0.51 -5.18
C LEU A 39 2.61 0.01 -6.15
N GLU A 40 3.75 -0.65 -6.17
CA GLU A 40 4.83 -0.41 -7.13
C GLU A 40 4.97 -1.63 -8.03
N ALA A 41 5.12 -1.41 -9.34
CA ALA A 41 5.31 -2.46 -10.32
C ALA A 41 6.44 -2.09 -11.29
N ARG A 42 7.08 -3.11 -11.88
CA ARG A 42 8.20 -2.94 -12.81
C ARG A 42 7.94 -3.69 -14.11
N ARG A 43 8.12 -3.01 -15.24
CA ARG A 43 8.07 -3.62 -16.57
C ARG A 43 9.14 -4.70 -16.72
N ASP A 44 8.73 -5.87 -17.19
CA ASP A 44 9.58 -7.06 -17.39
C ASP A 44 10.38 -7.44 -16.14
N GLY A 45 9.83 -7.14 -14.96
CA GLY A 45 10.43 -7.49 -13.68
C GLY A 45 10.42 -8.99 -13.45
N ARG A 46 11.45 -9.50 -12.78
CA ARG A 46 11.44 -10.89 -12.27
C ARG A 46 10.37 -11.04 -11.18
N PRO A 47 9.74 -12.23 -11.06
CA PRO A 47 8.73 -12.49 -10.05
C PRO A 47 9.18 -12.12 -8.63
N GLY A 48 8.22 -11.65 -7.83
CA GLY A 48 8.39 -11.50 -6.39
C GLY A 48 7.82 -10.20 -5.87
N LEU A 49 7.01 -10.31 -4.82
CA LEU A 49 6.31 -9.20 -4.19
C LEU A 49 6.81 -9.01 -2.76
N LYS A 50 7.29 -7.81 -2.44
CA LYS A 50 7.54 -7.39 -1.06
C LYS A 50 6.27 -6.78 -0.48
N VAL A 51 5.74 -7.38 0.59
CA VAL A 51 4.66 -6.78 1.37
C VAL A 51 5.29 -6.01 2.53
N GLU A 52 5.09 -4.70 2.56
CA GLU A 52 5.61 -3.83 3.62
C GLU A 52 4.66 -3.78 4.82
N SER A 53 5.21 -3.44 5.99
CA SER A 53 4.40 -3.15 7.17
C SER A 53 3.34 -2.10 6.84
N PRO A 54 2.11 -2.22 7.37
CA PRO A 54 1.04 -1.29 7.06
C PRO A 54 1.41 0.14 7.46
N LEU A 55 0.83 1.12 6.77
CA LEU A 55 0.87 2.52 7.17
C LEU A 55 -0.42 2.85 7.92
N PHE A 56 -0.30 3.32 9.16
CA PHE A 56 -1.43 3.84 9.92
C PHE A 56 -1.44 5.37 9.85
N ILE A 57 -2.54 5.96 9.39
CA ILE A 57 -2.63 7.41 9.23
C ILE A 57 -2.67 8.11 10.59
N TYR A 58 -3.57 7.67 11.47
CA TYR A 58 -3.78 8.28 12.76
C TYR A 58 -3.33 7.37 13.91
N ARG A 59 -2.85 8.00 14.97
CA ARG A 59 -2.76 7.42 16.32
C ARG A 59 -4.09 7.67 17.06
N GLY A 60 -4.24 7.07 18.24
CA GLY A 60 -5.36 7.37 19.14
C GLY A 60 -5.46 8.89 19.37
N GLY A 61 -6.69 9.42 19.44
CA GLY A 61 -6.93 10.86 19.63
C GLY A 61 -6.99 11.71 18.36
N GLY A 62 -6.87 11.11 17.17
CA GLY A 62 -7.04 11.83 15.89
C GLY A 62 -5.78 12.52 15.36
N GLU A 63 -4.66 12.38 16.06
CA GLU A 63 -3.36 12.89 15.61
C GLU A 63 -2.73 12.00 14.54
N TYR A 64 -1.99 12.58 13.59
CA TYR A 64 -1.19 11.79 12.64
C TYR A 64 -0.14 10.94 13.36
N SER A 65 0.08 9.74 12.82
CA SER A 65 1.17 8.87 13.26
C SER A 65 2.54 9.51 13.00
N ALA A 66 3.53 9.15 13.82
CA ALA A 66 4.89 9.68 13.65
C ALA A 66 5.49 9.34 12.27
N GLU A 67 5.10 8.20 11.70
CA GLU A 67 5.52 7.83 10.35
C GLU A 67 4.92 8.75 9.30
N VAL A 68 3.64 9.08 9.42
CA VAL A 68 2.98 10.02 8.50
C VAL A 68 3.54 11.43 8.63
N ARG A 69 3.78 11.92 9.85
CA ARG A 69 4.45 13.23 10.07
C ARG A 69 5.80 13.31 9.36
N LYS A 70 6.61 12.25 9.50
CA LYS A 70 7.90 12.13 8.81
C LYS A 70 7.77 12.13 7.27
N ILE A 71 6.70 11.55 6.72
CA ILE A 71 6.44 11.56 5.26
C ILE A 71 6.10 12.99 4.78
N TYR A 72 5.37 13.76 5.57
CA TYR A 72 5.00 15.14 5.24
C TYR A 72 6.10 16.17 5.53
N GLY A 73 7.15 15.80 6.25
CA GLY A 73 8.30 16.67 6.54
C GLY A 73 8.20 17.42 7.87
N ASP A 74 7.31 16.99 8.77
CA ASP A 74 7.13 17.51 10.12
C ASP A 74 7.99 16.75 11.17
#